data_AF-T0Z7X5-F1
#
_entry.id   AF-T0Z7X5-F1
#
_cell.length_a   1.000
_cell.length_b   1.000
_cell.length_c   1.000
_cell.angle_alpha   90.00
_cell.angle_beta   90.00
_cell.angle_gamma   90.00
#
_symmetry.space_group_name_H-M   'P 1'
#
loop_
_entity.id
_entity.type
_entity.pdbx_description
1 polymer ?
#
loop_
_entity_poly.entity_id
_entity_poly.type
_entity_poly.pdbx_seq_one_letter_code
_entity_poly.pdbx_strand_id
1 'polypeptide(L)'
;MARGESPEQAARVARYRALGAALAPGEVLLTAHTQDDQLETVLLQLFRGCGLAGLAAMPALAPFGPTWLVRPLLGFTRAQLEQWLAGEHLPVVSDPSNADERFDRNYLRRQVLPAVRARWSSVAAAVARTARHAAEGQQLLESLGRADVERASDGAALSVKALRALDLPRRRNALRYW
;
A
#
# COMPACT_ATOMS: atom_id res chain seq x y z
N MET A 1 10.50 1.89 23.55
CA MET A 1 9.80 1.13 22.49
C MET A 1 8.31 1.13 22.82
N ALA A 2 7.47 1.73 21.99
CA ALA A 2 6.03 1.76 22.24
C ALA A 2 5.42 0.37 21.95
N ARG A 3 4.57 -0.14 22.85
CA ARG A 3 3.88 -1.42 22.70
C ARG A 3 2.94 -1.36 21.49
N GLY A 4 3.28 -2.02 20.39
CA GLY A 4 2.37 -2.22 19.25
C GLY A 4 3.00 -2.14 17.85
N GLU A 5 4.20 -1.57 17.69
CA GLU A 5 4.86 -1.58 16.37
C GLU A 5 5.60 -2.89 16.13
N SER A 6 5.29 -3.57 15.02
CA SER A 6 6.07 -4.75 14.62
C SER A 6 7.51 -4.33 14.30
N PRO A 7 8.51 -5.16 14.61
CA PRO A 7 9.90 -4.88 14.24
C PRO A 7 10.09 -4.57 12.75
N GLU A 8 9.28 -5.19 11.87
CA GLU A 8 9.26 -4.90 10.44
C GLU A 8 8.83 -3.46 10.13
N GLN A 9 7.81 -2.95 10.83
CA GLN A 9 7.34 -1.58 10.65
C GLN A 9 8.39 -0.58 11.12
N ALA A 10 9.00 -0.82 12.28
CA ALA A 10 10.09 0.03 12.80
C ALA A 10 11.30 0.05 11.86
N ALA A 11 11.73 -1.12 11.37
CA ALA A 11 12.81 -1.24 10.40
C ALA A 11 12.49 -0.56 9.07
N ARG A 12 11.24 -0.66 8.60
CA ARG A 12 10.76 0.05 7.41
C ARG A 12 10.86 1.56 7.61
N VAL A 13 10.33 2.10 8.71
CA VAL A 13 10.40 3.54 9.01
C VAL A 13 11.85 4.02 9.06
N ALA A 14 12.73 3.30 9.74
CA ALA A 14 14.14 3.65 9.83
C ALA A 14 14.82 3.65 8.45
N ARG A 15 14.57 2.64 7.62
CA ARG A 15 15.10 2.54 6.25
C ARG A 15 14.66 3.70 5.38
N TYR A 16 13.37 4.01 5.37
CA TYR A 16 12.85 5.12 4.58
C TYR A 16 13.39 6.46 5.08
N ARG A 17 13.56 6.66 6.39
CA ARG A 17 14.21 7.87 6.92
C ARG A 17 15.66 7.99 6.43
N ALA A 18 16.44 6.91 6.50
CA ALA A 18 17.82 6.91 6.05
C ALA A 18 17.94 7.18 4.54
N LEU A 19 17.09 6.55 3.72
CA LEU A 19 17.04 6.79 2.28
C LEU A 19 16.66 8.24 1.98
N GLY A 20 15.66 8.79 2.66
CA GLY A 20 15.25 10.19 2.47
C GLY A 20 16.34 11.19 2.83
N ALA A 21 17.13 10.92 3.88
CA ALA A 21 18.25 11.77 4.27
C ALA A 21 19.44 11.70 3.30
N ALA A 22 19.54 10.63 2.50
CA ALA A 22 20.61 10.44 1.53
C ALA A 22 20.30 11.00 0.13
N LEU A 23 19.05 11.40 -0.14
CA LEU A 23 18.65 11.92 -1.45
C LEU A 23 19.17 13.35 -1.67
N ALA A 24 19.72 13.59 -2.86
CA ALA A 24 20.05 14.94 -3.31
C ALA A 24 18.80 15.70 -3.80
N PRO A 25 18.82 17.05 -3.82
CA PRO A 25 17.74 17.84 -4.38
C PRO A 25 17.41 17.44 -5.83
N GLY A 26 16.12 17.18 -6.10
CA GLY A 26 15.63 16.77 -7.42
C GLY A 26 15.68 15.26 -7.70
N GLU A 27 16.27 14.45 -6.82
CA GLU A 27 16.26 12.99 -6.97
C GLU A 27 14.92 12.38 -6.55
N VAL A 28 14.58 11.23 -7.16
CA VAL A 28 13.40 10.43 -6.85
C VAL A 28 13.82 9.08 -6.26
N LEU A 29 13.06 8.58 -5.29
CA LEU A 29 13.33 7.28 -4.69
C LEU A 29 12.65 6.17 -5.52
N LEU A 30 13.43 5.26 -6.08
CA LEU A 30 12.93 4.06 -6.76
C LEU A 30 13.00 2.86 -5.83
N THR A 31 11.95 2.03 -5.82
CA THR A 31 11.96 0.77 -5.06
C THR A 31 11.49 -0.40 -5.92
N ALA A 32 12.12 -1.55 -5.71
CA ALA A 32 11.88 -2.79 -6.46
C ALA A 32 10.65 -3.58 -5.94
N HIS A 33 9.57 -2.90 -5.55
CA HIS A 33 8.34 -3.59 -5.16
C HIS A 33 7.67 -4.20 -6.39
N THR A 34 7.18 -5.42 -6.23
CA THR A 34 6.61 -6.27 -7.27
C THR A 34 5.12 -6.49 -7.09
N GLN A 35 4.49 -7.19 -8.03
CA GLN A 35 3.12 -7.64 -7.92
C GLN A 35 2.91 -8.61 -6.73
N ASP A 36 3.93 -9.41 -6.39
CA ASP A 36 3.92 -10.30 -5.24
C ASP A 36 3.88 -9.51 -3.92
N ASP A 37 4.64 -8.42 -3.82
CA ASP A 37 4.61 -7.53 -2.64
C ASP A 37 3.27 -6.82 -2.48
N GLN A 38 2.57 -6.56 -3.60
CA GLN A 38 1.20 -6.05 -3.57
C GLN A 38 0.22 -7.08 -3.03
N LEU A 39 0.30 -8.31 -3.53
CA LEU A 39 -0.52 -9.41 -3.01
C LEU A 39 -0.33 -9.56 -1.49
N GLU A 40 0.92 -9.57 -1.03
CA GLU A 40 1.24 -9.66 0.40
C GLU A 40 0.64 -8.49 1.20
N THR A 41 0.81 -7.27 0.69
CA THR A 41 0.31 -6.06 1.37
C THR A 41 -1.21 -6.04 1.45
N VAL A 42 -1.91 -6.38 0.37
CA VAL A 42 -3.38 -6.44 0.37
C VAL A 42 -3.88 -7.47 1.36
N LEU A 43 -3.30 -8.68 1.38
CA LEU A 43 -3.74 -9.74 2.29
C LEU A 43 -3.49 -9.36 3.76
N LEU A 44 -2.32 -8.81 4.08
CA LEU A 44 -2.03 -8.37 5.45
C LEU A 44 -2.96 -7.24 5.91
N GLN A 45 -3.28 -6.28 5.03
CA GLN A 45 -4.25 -5.23 5.34
C GLN A 45 -5.66 -5.79 5.52
N LEU A 46 -6.05 -6.73 4.65
CA LEU A 46 -7.35 -7.40 4.73
C LEU A 46 -7.52 -8.14 6.06
N PHE A 47 -6.51 -8.92 6.48
CA PHE A 47 -6.54 -9.67 7.74
C PHE A 47 -6.58 -8.78 8.98
N ARG A 48 -6.13 -7.53 8.88
CA ARG A 48 -6.19 -6.52 9.95
C ARG A 48 -7.50 -5.73 9.97
N GLY A 49 -8.42 -6.01 9.03
CA GLY A 49 -9.67 -5.28 8.88
C GLY A 49 -9.46 -3.89 8.30
N CYS A 50 -9.46 -3.80 6.97
CA CYS A 50 -9.26 -2.53 6.27
C CYS A 50 -10.44 -2.15 5.36
N GLY A 51 -10.60 -0.86 5.11
CA GLY A 51 -11.46 -0.34 4.06
C GLY A 51 -10.74 -0.23 2.71
N LEU A 52 -11.37 0.46 1.74
CA LEU A 52 -10.78 0.67 0.41
C LEU A 52 -9.38 1.30 0.45
N ALA A 53 -9.14 2.26 1.35
CA ALA A 53 -7.82 2.84 1.56
C ALA A 53 -6.73 1.80 1.89
N GLY A 54 -7.03 0.76 2.68
CA GLY A 54 -6.06 -0.30 2.97
C GLY A 54 -5.94 -1.32 1.84
N LEU A 55 -7.06 -1.64 1.16
CA LEU A 55 -7.06 -2.52 -0.02
C LEU A 55 -6.34 -1.90 -1.22
N ALA A 56 -6.30 -0.58 -1.33
CA ALA A 56 -5.53 0.14 -2.34
C ALA A 56 -4.02 -0.15 -2.27
N ALA A 57 -3.54 -0.62 -1.12
CA ALA A 57 -2.17 -1.05 -0.87
C ALA A 57 -1.13 -0.02 -1.34
N MET A 58 -0.13 -0.42 -2.13
CA MET A 58 0.94 0.48 -2.57
C MET A 58 0.62 1.14 -3.92
N PRO A 59 0.57 2.47 -4.05
CA PRO A 59 0.45 3.09 -5.38
C PRO A 59 1.78 3.02 -6.14
N ALA A 60 1.73 3.08 -7.48
CA ALA A 60 2.93 3.09 -8.32
C ALA A 60 3.80 4.34 -8.09
N LEU A 61 3.15 5.47 -7.77
CA LEU A 61 3.74 6.76 -7.45
C LEU A 61 3.15 7.23 -6.11
N ALA A 62 4.02 7.61 -5.17
CA ALA A 62 3.60 8.14 -3.86
C ALA A 62 4.43 9.37 -3.48
N PRO A 63 3.87 10.35 -2.76
CA PRO A 63 4.66 11.40 -2.12
C PRO A 63 5.69 10.81 -1.15
N PHE A 64 6.89 11.39 -1.12
CA PHE A 64 7.96 11.00 -0.23
C PHE A 64 8.79 12.21 0.21
N GLY A 65 8.41 12.81 1.34
CA GLY A 65 8.98 14.08 1.77
C GLY A 65 8.77 15.16 0.70
N PRO A 66 9.83 15.90 0.29
CA PRO A 66 9.73 16.89 -0.79
C PRO A 66 9.81 16.28 -2.20
N THR A 67 9.91 14.95 -2.34
CA THR A 67 10.06 14.26 -3.63
C THR A 67 9.04 13.12 -3.79
N TRP A 68 9.30 12.22 -4.74
CA TRP A 68 8.45 11.10 -5.11
C TRP A 68 9.12 9.75 -4.82
N LEU A 69 8.30 8.78 -4.41
CA LEU A 69 8.61 7.37 -4.35
C LEU A 69 7.94 6.65 -5.52
N VAL A 70 8.74 6.01 -6.37
CA VAL A 70 8.31 5.31 -7.58
C VAL A 70 8.55 3.80 -7.45
N ARG A 71 7.58 3.01 -7.90
CA ARG A 71 7.62 1.53 -7.90
C ARG A 71 7.49 1.00 -9.33
N PRO A 72 8.55 1.05 -10.15
CA PRO A 72 8.46 0.68 -11.57
C PRO A 72 8.15 -0.81 -11.77
N LEU A 73 8.53 -1.66 -10.81
CA LEU A 73 8.40 -3.11 -10.93
C LEU A 73 7.04 -3.66 -10.46
N LEU A 74 6.10 -2.79 -10.07
CA LEU A 74 4.83 -3.19 -9.45
C LEU A 74 3.92 -4.02 -10.38
N GLY A 75 4.15 -3.90 -11.69
CA GLY A 75 3.46 -4.67 -12.73
C GLY A 75 4.05 -6.06 -13.00
N PHE A 76 5.23 -6.36 -12.44
CA PHE A 76 5.96 -7.60 -12.69
C PHE A 76 5.85 -8.54 -11.50
N THR A 77 5.73 -9.83 -11.79
CA THR A 77 5.81 -10.88 -10.76
C THR A 77 7.25 -11.15 -10.40
N ARG A 78 7.47 -11.67 -9.18
CA ARG A 78 8.78 -12.10 -8.74
C ARG A 78 9.39 -13.15 -9.67
N ALA A 79 8.58 -14.11 -10.16
CA ALA A 79 9.03 -15.14 -11.08
C ALA A 79 9.54 -14.57 -12.42
N GLN A 80 8.88 -13.54 -12.97
CA GLN A 80 9.35 -12.86 -14.18
C GLN A 80 10.71 -12.18 -13.96
N LEU A 81 10.89 -11.55 -12.80
CA LEU A 81 12.16 -10.89 -12.47
C LEU A 81 13.28 -11.91 -12.22
N GLU A 82 13.00 -13.02 -11.55
CA GLU A 82 13.95 -14.12 -11.33
C GLU A 82 14.39 -14.74 -12.66
N GLN A 83 13.45 -14.95 -13.59
CA GLN A 83 13.76 -15.43 -14.94
C GLN A 83 14.64 -14.44 -15.71
N TRP A 84 14.33 -13.15 -15.64
CA TRP A 84 15.12 -12.11 -16.29
C TRP A 84 16.54 -12.04 -15.71
N LEU A 85 16.68 -12.03 -14.38
CA LEU A 85 17.98 -12.03 -13.70
C LEU A 85 18.84 -13.25 -14.06
N ALA A 86 18.23 -14.43 -14.18
CA ALA A 86 18.93 -15.64 -14.60
C ALA A 86 19.48 -15.55 -16.03
N GLY A 87 18.75 -14.89 -16.94
CA GLY A 87 19.22 -14.61 -18.30
C GLY A 87 20.40 -13.63 -18.35
N GLU A 88 20.40 -12.64 -17.46
CA GLU A 88 21.43 -11.60 -17.38
C GLU A 88 22.66 -12.01 -16.55
N HIS A 89 22.65 -13.20 -15.92
CA HIS A 89 23.74 -13.71 -15.07
C HIS A 89 24.14 -12.75 -13.93
N LEU A 90 23.19 -11.99 -13.40
CA LEU A 90 23.45 -11.03 -12.33
C LEU A 90 23.53 -11.74 -10.96
N PRO A 91 24.53 -11.41 -10.12
CA PRO A 91 24.63 -11.98 -8.78
C PRO A 91 23.48 -11.48 -7.91
N VAL A 92 22.81 -12.40 -7.21
CA VAL A 92 21.71 -12.09 -6.29
C VAL A 92 22.17 -12.34 -4.85
N VAL A 93 22.02 -11.33 -3.99
CA VAL A 93 22.28 -11.46 -2.55
C VAL A 93 20.99 -11.87 -1.84
N SER A 94 21.06 -12.94 -1.04
CA SER A 94 19.93 -13.39 -0.21
C SER A 94 20.18 -13.06 1.26
N ASP A 95 19.29 -12.27 1.86
CA ASP A 95 19.30 -11.99 3.30
C ASP A 95 18.70 -13.19 4.08
N PRO A 96 19.42 -13.77 5.06
CA PRO A 96 18.92 -14.88 5.88
C PRO A 96 17.61 -14.58 6.62
N SER A 97 17.34 -13.32 6.98
CA SER A 97 16.10 -12.93 7.65
C SER A 97 14.85 -13.12 6.79
N ASN A 98 14.99 -13.21 5.46
CA ASN A 98 13.89 -13.54 4.54
C ASN A 98 13.31 -14.95 4.77
N ALA A 99 14.06 -15.81 5.47
CA ALA A 99 13.61 -17.16 5.80
C ALA A 99 12.86 -17.22 7.15
N ASP A 100 12.87 -16.16 7.95
CA ASP A 100 12.34 -16.15 9.31
C ASP A 100 10.80 -15.99 9.32
N GLU A 101 10.09 -17.08 9.59
CA GLU A 101 8.63 -17.15 9.57
C GLU A 101 7.96 -16.53 10.81
N ARG A 102 8.73 -16.00 11.77
CA ARG A 102 8.17 -15.20 12.88
C ARG A 102 7.57 -13.87 12.40
N PHE A 103 7.95 -13.43 11.21
CA PHE A 103 7.44 -12.22 10.58
C PHE A 103 6.24 -12.55 9.67
N ASP A 104 5.13 -11.82 9.86
CA ASP A 104 3.86 -12.04 9.15
C ASP A 104 4.05 -12.17 7.63
N ARG A 105 4.87 -11.31 7.04
CA ARG A 105 5.11 -11.29 5.60
C ARG A 105 5.84 -12.53 5.11
N ASN A 106 6.85 -12.99 5.85
CA ASN A 106 7.59 -14.21 5.52
C ASN A 106 6.70 -15.45 5.69
N TYR A 107 5.92 -15.51 6.78
CA TYR A 107 4.93 -16.57 6.99
C TYR A 107 3.94 -16.62 5.83
N LEU A 108 3.35 -15.48 5.45
CA LEU A 108 2.42 -15.39 4.33
C LEU A 108 3.05 -15.93 3.03
N ARG A 109 4.27 -15.49 2.71
CA ARG A 109 4.99 -15.89 1.51
C ARG A 109 5.30 -17.39 1.46
N ARG A 110 5.66 -17.99 2.59
CA ARG A 110 6.17 -19.37 2.67
C ARG A 110 5.09 -20.41 2.97
N GLN A 111 4.11 -20.07 3.79
CA GLN A 111 3.12 -21.03 4.30
C GLN A 111 1.76 -20.88 3.62
N VAL A 112 1.35 -19.65 3.28
CA VAL A 112 0.00 -19.39 2.76
C VAL A 112 -0.03 -19.28 1.24
N LEU A 113 0.81 -18.42 0.67
CA LEU A 113 0.78 -18.12 -0.76
C LEU A 113 1.05 -19.34 -1.67
N PRO A 114 1.88 -20.34 -1.30
CA PRO A 114 2.06 -21.52 -2.15
C PRO A 114 0.76 -22.29 -2.38
N ALA A 115 -0.02 -22.53 -1.33
CA ALA A 115 -1.31 -23.22 -1.43
C ALA A 115 -2.32 -22.41 -2.26
N VAL A 116 -2.37 -21.09 -2.05
CA VAL A 116 -3.24 -20.20 -2.83
C VAL A 116 -2.86 -20.21 -4.31
N ARG A 117 -1.56 -20.12 -4.63
CA ARG A 117 -1.07 -20.13 -6.02
C ARG A 117 -1.26 -21.47 -6.71
N ALA A 118 -1.16 -22.58 -5.97
CA ALA A 118 -1.44 -23.91 -6.50
C ALA A 118 -2.89 -24.04 -7.00
N ARG A 119 -3.83 -23.36 -6.34
CA ARG A 119 -5.25 -23.34 -6.74
C ARG A 119 -5.58 -22.23 -7.74
N TRP A 120 -4.96 -21.06 -7.58
CA TRP A 120 -5.20 -19.86 -8.39
C TRP A 120 -3.87 -19.24 -8.82
N SER A 121 -3.33 -19.70 -9.94
CA SER A 121 -2.03 -19.27 -10.46
C SER A 121 -1.96 -17.76 -10.76
N SER A 122 -3.08 -17.12 -11.11
CA SER A 122 -3.16 -15.69 -11.41
C SER A 122 -3.55 -14.80 -10.22
N VAL A 123 -3.48 -15.31 -8.98
CA VAL A 123 -3.94 -14.58 -7.79
C VAL A 123 -3.26 -13.22 -7.61
N ALA A 124 -1.95 -13.13 -7.85
CA ALA A 124 -1.20 -11.89 -7.70
C ALA A 124 -1.74 -10.79 -8.64
N ALA A 125 -1.98 -11.13 -9.91
CA ALA A 125 -2.55 -10.21 -10.89
C ALA A 125 -3.99 -9.83 -10.56
N ALA A 126 -4.80 -10.77 -10.08
CA ALA A 126 -6.19 -10.52 -9.68
C ALA A 126 -6.27 -9.58 -8.46
N VAL A 127 -5.43 -9.81 -7.45
CA VAL A 127 -5.36 -8.95 -6.26
C VAL A 127 -4.80 -7.58 -6.61
N ALA A 128 -3.79 -7.49 -7.48
CA ALA A 128 -3.28 -6.21 -7.96
C ALA A 128 -4.34 -5.41 -8.73
N ARG A 129 -5.23 -6.06 -9.51
CA ARG A 129 -6.39 -5.39 -10.11
C ARG A 129 -7.37 -4.88 -9.06
N THR A 130 -7.67 -5.70 -8.06
CA THR A 130 -8.54 -5.33 -6.95
C THR A 130 -7.99 -4.12 -6.20
N ALA A 131 -6.68 -4.07 -5.95
CA ALA A 131 -6.03 -2.92 -5.32
C ALA A 131 -6.18 -1.64 -6.16
N ARG A 132 -6.07 -1.73 -7.49
CA ARG A 132 -6.31 -0.57 -8.36
C ARG A 132 -7.74 -0.06 -8.29
N HIS A 133 -8.73 -0.95 -8.37
CA HIS A 133 -10.13 -0.54 -8.21
C HIS A 133 -10.43 0.04 -6.82
N ALA A 134 -9.80 -0.50 -5.78
CA ALA A 134 -9.91 0.06 -4.44
C ALA A 134 -9.29 1.46 -4.34
N ALA A 135 -8.16 1.70 -5.02
CA ALA A 135 -7.53 3.01 -5.10
C ALA A 135 -8.42 4.03 -5.85
N GLU A 136 -8.97 3.64 -7.00
CA GLU A 136 -9.92 4.46 -7.78
C GLU A 136 -11.16 4.80 -6.94
N GLY A 137 -11.75 3.80 -6.27
CA GLY A 137 -12.88 4.00 -5.37
C GLY A 137 -12.56 4.93 -4.20
N GLN A 138 -11.37 4.79 -3.61
CA GLN A 138 -10.92 5.65 -2.52
C GLN A 138 -10.74 7.10 -2.98
N GLN A 139 -10.23 7.34 -4.20
CA GLN A 139 -10.10 8.68 -4.77
C GLN A 139 -11.46 9.34 -5.00
N LEU A 140 -12.44 8.60 -5.50
CA LEU A 140 -13.81 9.09 -5.68
C LEU A 140 -14.47 9.45 -4.34
N LEU A 141 -14.27 8.61 -3.31
CA LEU A 141 -14.75 8.89 -1.96
C LEU A 141 -14.09 10.14 -1.37
N GLU A 142 -12.80 10.34 -1.60
CA GLU A 142 -12.11 11.57 -1.18
C GLU A 142 -12.66 12.81 -1.87
N SER A 143 -12.82 12.77 -3.20
CA SER A 143 -13.40 13.87 -3.95
C SER A 143 -14.80 14.22 -3.47
N LEU A 144 -15.66 13.21 -3.28
CA LEU A 144 -17.01 13.41 -2.77
C LEU A 144 -17.01 13.96 -1.34
N GLY A 145 -16.18 13.40 -0.47
CA GLY A 145 -16.07 13.82 0.93
C GLY A 145 -15.63 15.26 1.07
N ARG A 146 -14.58 15.68 0.35
CA ARG A 146 -14.12 17.08 0.33
C ARG A 146 -15.21 18.03 -0.18
N ALA A 147 -15.91 17.67 -1.25
CA ALA A 147 -16.99 18.49 -1.78
C ALA A 147 -18.19 18.59 -0.81
N ASP A 148 -18.47 17.54 -0.03
CA ASP A 148 -19.50 17.57 1.00
C ASP A 148 -19.11 18.45 2.19
N VAL A 149 -17.84 18.40 2.61
CA VAL A 149 -17.26 19.28 3.64
C VAL A 149 -17.34 20.74 3.20
N GLU A 150 -16.93 21.04 1.97
CA GLU A 150 -16.99 22.39 1.41
C GLU A 150 -18.43 22.94 1.41
N ARG A 151 -19.41 22.16 0.95
CA ARG A 151 -20.82 22.55 0.94
C ARG A 151 -21.43 22.71 2.34
N ALA A 152 -20.89 22.00 3.33
CA ALA A 152 -21.33 22.08 4.72
C ALA A 152 -20.53 23.10 5.54
N SER A 153 -19.52 23.75 4.96
CA SER A 153 -18.62 24.66 5.68
C SER A 153 -19.35 25.91 6.17
N ASP A 154 -19.03 26.30 7.40
CA ASP A 154 -19.47 27.52 8.07
C ASP A 154 -18.25 28.13 8.79
N GLY A 155 -17.38 28.77 8.01
CA GLY A 155 -16.08 29.25 8.47
C GLY A 155 -15.14 28.11 8.87
N ALA A 156 -14.81 28.02 10.17
CA ALA A 156 -14.00 26.93 10.73
C ALA A 156 -14.86 25.75 11.24
N ALA A 157 -16.18 25.82 11.13
CA ALA A 157 -17.12 24.82 11.59
C ALA A 157 -17.86 24.14 10.42
N LEU A 158 -18.64 23.11 10.73
CA LEU A 158 -19.58 22.48 9.80
C LEU A 158 -21.02 22.66 10.25
N SER A 159 -21.89 22.99 9.29
CA SER A 159 -23.33 23.06 9.48
C SER A 159 -23.91 21.66 9.70
N VAL A 160 -24.34 21.38 10.93
CA VAL A 160 -25.04 20.13 11.28
C VAL A 160 -26.31 19.95 10.44
N LYS A 161 -27.01 21.03 10.10
CA LYS A 161 -28.19 20.99 9.22
C LYS A 161 -27.82 20.48 7.82
N ALA A 162 -26.74 21.00 7.23
CA ALA A 162 -26.25 20.55 5.92
C ALA A 162 -25.80 19.08 5.95
N LEU A 163 -25.04 18.68 6.97
CA LEU A 163 -24.62 17.29 7.14
C LEU A 163 -25.79 16.33 7.39
N ARG A 164 -26.85 16.78 8.07
CA ARG A 164 -28.05 15.98 8.31
C ARG A 164 -28.90 15.76 7.05
N ALA A 165 -28.78 16.63 6.05
CA ALA A 165 -29.41 16.44 4.74
C ALA A 165 -28.74 15.33 3.91
N LEU A 166 -27.49 14.95 4.24
CA LEU A 166 -26.81 13.80 3.65
C LEU A 166 -27.28 12.49 4.31
N ASP A 167 -27.31 11.41 3.53
CA ASP A 167 -27.47 10.06 4.06
C ASP A 167 -26.32 9.68 5.02
N LEU A 168 -26.53 8.64 5.82
CA LEU A 168 -25.58 8.27 6.86
C LEU A 168 -24.18 7.87 6.31
N PRO A 169 -24.06 7.06 5.24
CA PRO A 169 -22.76 6.74 4.65
C PRO A 169 -22.01 7.97 4.15
N ARG A 170 -22.68 8.90 3.46
CA ARG A 170 -22.07 10.11 2.92
C ARG A 170 -21.69 11.09 4.01
N ARG A 171 -22.50 11.22 5.07
CA ARG A 171 -22.15 11.98 6.26
C ARG A 171 -20.88 11.45 6.93
N ARG A 172 -20.79 10.13 7.12
CA ARG A 172 -19.59 9.47 7.67
C ARG A 172 -18.37 9.70 6.79
N ASN A 173 -18.55 9.68 5.47
CA ASN A 173 -17.48 9.95 4.53
C ASN A 173 -17.00 11.41 4.63
N ALA A 174 -17.90 12.39 4.61
CA ALA A 174 -17.56 13.81 4.75
C ALA A 174 -16.75 14.08 6.02
N LEU A 175 -17.15 13.51 7.16
CA LEU A 175 -16.45 13.66 8.44
C LEU A 175 -15.03 13.06 8.46
N ARG A 176 -14.64 12.21 7.51
CA ARG A 176 -13.25 11.71 7.40
C ARG A 176 -12.31 12.72 6.74
N TYR A 177 -12.85 13.76 6.11
CA TYR A 177 -12.11 14.74 5.32
C TYR A 177 -12.27 16.19 5.83
N TRP A 178 -12.90 16.37 7.00
CA TRP A 178 -12.96 17.66 7.71
C TRP A 178 -11.76 17.82 8.65
#